data_AF-A0ABD3X123-F1
#
_entry.id   AF-A0ABD3X123-F1
#
_cell.length_a   1.000
_cell.length_b   1.000
_cell.length_c   1.000
_cell.angle_alpha   90.00
_cell.angle_beta   90.00
_cell.angle_gamma   90.00
#
_symmetry.space_group_name_H-M   'P 1'
#
loop_
_entity.id
_entity.type
_entity.pdbx_description
1 polymer ?
#
loop_
_entity_poly.entity_id
_entity_poly.type
_entity_poly.pdbx_seq_one_letter_code
_entity_poly.pdbx_strand_id
1 'polypeptide(L)'
;MDLGLMCDALQELSELSLDLQERNIDLYKANQKIKALVQVFEERSQNAGTYYKTATAAAENLSFHGVILHKKNSPNDPPIDPNAFYKKLKKSIENRLLTNEDAELAQWARILDQKQWSENVSNQITFG
;
A
#
# COMPACT_ATOMS: atom_id res chain seq x y z
N MET A 1 16.69 13.09 3.37
CA MET A 1 15.33 13.01 3.96
C MET A 1 14.36 12.42 2.95
N ASP A 2 14.24 13.01 1.75
CA ASP A 2 13.33 12.54 0.69
C ASP A 2 13.44 11.05 0.35
N LEU A 3 14.66 10.49 0.30
CA LEU A 3 14.82 9.05 0.06
C LEU A 3 14.21 8.19 1.17
N GLY A 4 14.29 8.63 2.44
CA GLY A 4 13.63 7.94 3.56
C GLY A 4 12.11 7.98 3.43
N LEU A 5 11.55 9.11 2.97
CA LEU A 5 10.12 9.27 2.68
C LEU A 5 9.68 8.31 1.57
N MET A 6 10.46 8.22 0.48
CA MET A 6 10.19 7.31 -0.63
C MET A 6 10.34 5.85 -0.20
N CYS A 7 11.34 5.51 0.63
CA CYS A 7 11.53 4.16 1.15
C CYS A 7 10.33 3.71 1.99
N ASP A 8 9.84 4.56 2.90
CA ASP A 8 8.62 4.25 3.67
C ASP A 8 7.45 3.94 2.71
N ALA A 9 7.18 4.81 1.73
CA ALA A 9 6.10 4.56 0.77
C ALA A 9 6.29 3.31 -0.10
N LEU A 10 7.53 3.04 -0.55
CA LEU A 10 7.86 1.85 -1.34
C LEU A 10 7.70 0.56 -0.52
N GLN A 11 8.02 0.59 0.77
CA GLN A 11 7.81 -0.55 1.66
C GLN A 11 6.33 -0.91 1.74
N GLU A 12 5.46 0.08 2.03
CA GLU A 12 4.00 -0.14 2.11
C GLU A 12 3.42 -0.65 0.77
N LEU A 13 3.91 -0.11 -0.35
CA LEU A 13 3.51 -0.57 -1.69
C LEU A 13 4.00 -1.99 -2.00
N SER A 14 5.20 -2.34 -1.54
CA SER A 14 5.78 -3.68 -1.72
C SER A 14 4.96 -4.71 -0.94
N GLU A 15 4.58 -4.39 0.29
CA GLU A 15 3.74 -5.26 1.13
C GLU A 15 2.37 -5.46 0.48
N LEU A 16 1.70 -4.39 0.03
CA LEU A 16 0.46 -4.53 -0.73
C LEU A 16 0.65 -5.37 -1.99
N SER A 17 1.75 -5.17 -2.73
CA SER A 17 2.03 -5.93 -3.95
C SER A 17 2.16 -7.43 -3.69
N LEU A 18 2.80 -7.82 -2.58
CA LEU A 18 2.91 -9.22 -2.18
C LEU A 18 1.55 -9.80 -1.78
N ASP A 19 0.78 -9.06 -0.97
CA ASP A 19 -0.59 -9.44 -0.58
C ASP A 19 -1.47 -9.69 -1.82
N LEU A 20 -1.41 -8.79 -2.81
CA LEU A 20 -2.22 -8.89 -4.03
C LEU A 20 -1.78 -10.01 -4.98
N GLN A 21 -0.58 -10.55 -4.80
CA GLN A 21 -0.06 -11.68 -5.59
C GLN A 21 -0.34 -13.04 -4.93
N GLU A 22 -1.00 -13.07 -3.76
CA GLU A 22 -1.41 -14.33 -3.14
C GLU A 22 -2.33 -15.13 -4.06
N ARG A 23 -2.01 -16.42 -4.27
CA ARG A 23 -2.72 -17.29 -5.24
C ARG A 23 -4.23 -17.40 -4.99
N ASN A 24 -4.66 -17.23 -3.75
CA ASN A 24 -6.03 -17.42 -3.28
C ASN A 24 -6.70 -16.11 -2.85
N ILE A 25 -6.15 -14.96 -3.25
CA ILE A 25 -6.81 -13.68 -2.96
C ILE A 25 -8.04 -13.53 -3.86
N ASP A 26 -9.17 -13.26 -3.23
CA ASP A 26 -10.39 -12.86 -3.93
C ASP A 26 -10.46 -11.33 -4.07
N LEU A 27 -11.29 -10.87 -4.99
CA LEU A 27 -11.42 -9.44 -5.32
C LEU A 27 -11.85 -8.61 -4.10
N TYR A 28 -12.67 -9.18 -3.21
CA TYR A 28 -13.11 -8.50 -2.00
C TYR A 28 -11.93 -8.27 -1.04
N LYS A 29 -11.15 -9.31 -0.76
CA LYS A 29 -9.93 -9.21 0.07
C LYS A 29 -8.92 -8.25 -0.55
N ALA A 30 -8.68 -8.34 -1.86
CA ALA A 30 -7.80 -7.42 -2.57
C ALA A 30 -8.24 -5.96 -2.37
N ASN A 31 -9.54 -5.68 -2.54
CA ASN A 31 -10.09 -4.34 -2.31
C ASN A 31 -9.93 -3.87 -0.85
N GLN A 32 -10.11 -4.76 0.14
CA GLN A 32 -9.88 -4.43 1.55
C GLN A 32 -8.40 -4.10 1.83
N LYS A 33 -7.46 -4.84 1.24
CA LYS A 33 -6.02 -4.56 1.35
C LYS A 33 -5.66 -3.19 0.75
N ILE A 34 -6.23 -2.85 -0.41
CA ILE A 34 -6.06 -1.53 -1.03
C ILE A 34 -6.64 -0.42 -0.13
N LYS A 35 -7.83 -0.62 0.47
CA LYS A 35 -8.42 0.33 1.44
C LYS A 35 -7.52 0.53 2.66
N ALA A 36 -6.94 -0.54 3.19
CA ALA A 36 -6.01 -0.44 4.31
C ALA A 36 -4.78 0.40 3.92
N LEU A 37 -4.19 0.20 2.73
CA LEU A 37 -3.07 1.03 2.27
C LEU A 37 -3.45 2.52 2.13
N VAL A 38 -4.66 2.82 1.64
CA VAL A 38 -5.17 4.21 1.59
C VAL A 38 -5.19 4.86 2.98
N GLN A 39 -5.60 4.11 4.00
CA GLN A 39 -5.57 4.58 5.40
C GLN A 39 -4.14 4.78 5.89
N VAL A 40 -3.24 3.83 5.61
CA VAL A 40 -1.81 3.95 5.96
C VAL A 40 -1.20 5.21 5.35
N PHE A 41 -1.48 5.53 4.08
CA PHE A 41 -0.99 6.77 3.47
C PHE A 41 -1.58 8.03 4.07
N GLU A 42 -2.85 8.02 4.49
CA GLU A 42 -3.43 9.13 5.26
C GLU A 42 -2.68 9.31 6.59
N GLU A 43 -2.44 8.22 7.33
CA GLU A 43 -1.71 8.26 8.59
C GLU A 43 -0.28 8.73 8.41
N ARG A 44 0.42 8.27 7.36
CA ARG A 44 1.82 8.65 7.05
C ARG A 44 1.99 10.13 6.74
N SER A 45 0.93 10.80 6.25
CA SER A 45 0.95 12.25 6.05
C SER A 45 1.06 13.04 7.36
N GLN A 46 0.63 12.45 8.48
CA GLN A 46 0.65 13.03 9.82
C GLN A 46 1.74 12.41 10.70
N ASN A 47 2.05 11.13 10.46
CA ASN A 47 2.95 10.31 11.26
C ASN A 47 4.07 9.75 10.40
N ALA A 48 5.24 10.39 10.48
CA ALA A 48 6.42 9.96 9.74
C ALA A 48 6.75 8.46 9.95
N GLY A 49 7.10 7.80 8.85
CA GLY A 49 7.58 6.42 8.84
C GLY A 49 9.00 6.29 9.40
N THR A 50 9.42 5.05 9.57
CA THR A 50 10.67 4.72 10.26
C THR A 50 11.88 5.18 9.45
N TYR A 51 11.87 4.99 8.13
CA TYR A 51 12.99 5.40 7.28
C TYR A 51 13.09 6.92 7.19
N TYR A 52 11.96 7.63 7.07
CA TYR A 52 11.96 9.08 7.10
C TYR A 52 12.46 9.62 8.43
N LYS A 53 11.98 9.10 9.56
CA LYS A 53 12.46 9.49 10.91
C LYS A 53 13.96 9.28 11.04
N THR A 54 14.45 8.12 10.61
CA THR A 54 15.88 7.79 10.66
C THR A 54 16.71 8.75 9.80
N ALA A 55 16.26 9.03 8.57
CA ALA A 55 16.95 9.94 7.67
C ALA A 55 16.96 11.40 8.18
N THR A 56 15.87 11.84 8.81
CA THR A 56 15.77 13.17 9.42
C THR A 56 16.70 13.29 10.63
N ALA A 57 16.66 12.33 11.55
CA ALA A 57 17.56 12.30 12.71
C ALA A 57 19.04 12.25 12.29
N ALA A 58 19.36 11.52 11.23
CA ALA A 58 20.72 11.47 10.71
C ALA A 58 21.18 12.82 10.12
N ALA A 59 20.28 13.51 9.41
CA ALA A 59 20.55 14.83 8.85
C ALA A 59 20.73 15.90 9.95
N GLU A 60 19.92 15.85 11.01
CA GLU A 60 20.02 16.73 12.19
C GLU A 60 21.33 16.53 12.94
N ASN A 61 21.75 15.27 13.12
CA ASN A 61 22.98 14.92 13.82
C ASN A 61 24.24 14.98 12.95
N LEU A 62 24.10 15.25 11.64
CA LEU A 62 25.18 15.15 10.64
C LEU A 62 25.94 13.82 10.73
N SER A 63 25.24 12.74 11.08
CA SER A 63 25.83 11.43 11.22
C SER A 63 24.82 10.33 10.94
N PHE A 64 25.27 9.28 10.26
CA PHE A 64 24.48 8.09 10.00
C PHE A 64 25.33 6.85 10.27
N HIS A 65 24.95 6.03 11.24
CA HIS A 65 25.70 4.83 11.66
C HIS A 65 27.21 5.06 11.82
N GLY A 66 27.60 6.17 12.46
CA GLY A 66 29.02 6.50 12.71
C GLY A 66 29.73 7.16 11.52
N VAL A 67 29.09 7.30 10.37
CA VAL A 67 29.63 8.05 9.22
C VAL A 67 29.20 9.51 9.34
N ILE A 68 30.17 10.43 9.25
CA ILE A 68 29.90 11.88 9.26
C ILE A 68 29.31 12.29 7.91
N LEU A 69 28.18 12.98 7.93
CA LEU A 69 27.51 13.49 6.74
C LEU A 69 28.00 14.90 6.40
N HIS A 70 28.13 15.18 5.11
CA HIS A 70 28.39 16.53 4.62
C HIS A 70 27.10 17.34 4.54
N LYS A 71 27.18 18.63 4.88
CA LYS A 71 26.08 19.56 4.61
C LYS A 71 25.93 19.75 3.11
N LYS A 72 24.68 19.77 2.65
CA LYS A 72 24.36 20.13 1.26
C LYS A 72 24.70 21.60 1.04
N ASN A 73 25.58 21.89 0.08
CA ASN A 73 26.00 23.26 -0.26
C ASN A 73 25.09 23.97 -1.28
N SER A 74 24.12 23.25 -1.86
CA SER A 74 23.23 23.79 -2.90
C SER A 74 21.82 24.02 -2.37
N PRO A 75 21.30 25.26 -2.42
CA PRO A 75 19.92 25.58 -2.04
C PRO A 75 18.88 25.17 -3.11
N ASN A 76 19.30 24.62 -4.25
CA ASN A 76 18.44 24.50 -5.44
C ASN A 76 17.48 23.30 -5.48
N ASP A 77 17.61 22.30 -4.60
CA ASP A 77 16.56 21.25 -4.51
C ASP A 77 15.83 21.37 -3.18
N PRO A 78 14.59 21.91 -3.19
CA PRO A 78 13.75 21.93 -2.01
C PRO A 78 13.37 20.49 -1.61
N PRO A 79 13.23 20.20 -0.31
CA PRO A 79 12.78 18.90 0.14
C PRO A 79 11.35 18.62 -0.35
N ILE A 80 11.02 17.35 -0.50
CA ILE A 80 9.66 16.93 -0.82
C ILE A 80 8.77 17.19 0.39
N ASP A 81 7.63 17.86 0.18
CA ASP A 81 6.60 17.98 1.22
C ASP A 81 5.96 16.59 1.47
N PRO A 82 6.14 15.99 2.66
CA PRO A 82 5.59 14.67 2.98
C PRO A 82 4.08 14.62 2.87
N ASN A 83 3.38 15.69 3.23
CA ASN A 83 1.93 15.74 3.19
C ASN A 83 1.43 15.74 1.75
N ALA A 84 1.92 16.66 0.91
CA ALA A 84 1.57 16.68 -0.51
C ALA A 84 1.96 15.37 -1.23
N PHE A 85 3.07 14.75 -0.84
CA PHE A 85 3.52 13.47 -1.38
C PHE A 85 2.53 12.33 -1.06
N TYR A 86 2.24 12.09 0.22
CA TYR A 86 1.33 11.02 0.62
C TYR A 86 -0.10 11.28 0.15
N LYS A 87 -0.56 12.53 0.11
CA LYS A 87 -1.88 12.88 -0.43
C LYS A 87 -2.02 12.52 -1.91
N LYS A 88 -0.97 12.74 -2.71
CA LYS A 88 -0.94 12.33 -4.13
C LYS A 88 -0.91 10.82 -4.28
N LEU A 89 -0.10 10.12 -3.47
CA LEU A 89 -0.04 8.66 -3.47
C LEU A 89 -1.39 8.05 -3.09
N LYS A 90 -2.00 8.52 -1.99
CA LYS A 90 -3.34 8.12 -1.55
C LYS A 90 -4.34 8.21 -2.69
N LYS A 91 -4.44 9.38 -3.34
CA LYS A 91 -5.35 9.58 -4.48
C LYS A 91 -5.08 8.61 -5.63
N SER A 92 -3.82 8.30 -5.92
CA SER A 92 -3.46 7.32 -6.94
C SER A 92 -3.91 5.90 -6.60
N ILE A 93 -3.88 5.51 -5.32
CA ILE A 93 -4.31 4.19 -4.85
C ILE A 93 -5.83 4.11 -4.76
N GLU A 94 -6.51 5.19 -4.34
CA GLU A 94 -7.98 5.26 -4.30
C GLU A 94 -8.62 4.98 -5.65
N ASN A 95 -8.00 5.37 -6.76
CA ASN A 95 -8.46 5.07 -8.11
C ASN A 95 -8.53 3.56 -8.44
N ARG A 96 -7.95 2.70 -7.61
CA ARG A 96 -7.96 1.24 -7.76
C ARG A 96 -9.03 0.55 -6.91
N LEU A 97 -9.77 1.32 -6.10
CA LEU A 97 -10.84 0.78 -5.29
C LEU A 97 -12.03 0.40 -6.15
N LEU A 98 -12.70 -0.69 -5.76
CA LEU A 98 -14.00 -1.04 -6.32
C LEU A 98 -15.01 0.06 -6.02
N THR A 99 -15.78 0.40 -7.04
CA THR A 99 -16.88 1.36 -7.02
C THR A 99 -18.22 0.65 -6.81
N ASN A 100 -19.30 1.41 -6.71
CA ASN A 100 -20.65 0.84 -6.61
C ASN A 100 -21.08 0.13 -7.90
N GLU A 101 -20.48 0.46 -9.04
CA GLU A 101 -20.69 -0.26 -10.31
C GLU A 101 -20.07 -1.66 -10.28
N ASP A 102 -19.07 -1.87 -9.41
CA ASP A 102 -18.43 -3.16 -9.17
C ASP A 102 -19.16 -4.02 -8.11
N ALA A 103 -20.34 -3.57 -7.63
CA ALA A 103 -21.10 -4.29 -6.62
C ALA A 103 -21.51 -5.70 -7.07
N GLU A 104 -21.76 -5.88 -8.37
CA GLU A 104 -22.06 -7.19 -8.96
C GLU A 104 -20.86 -8.15 -8.88
N LEU A 105 -19.63 -7.64 -9.03
CA LEU A 105 -18.40 -8.44 -8.91
C LEU A 105 -18.20 -8.97 -7.48
N ALA A 106 -18.53 -8.15 -6.48
CA ALA A 106 -18.52 -8.59 -5.08
C ALA A 106 -19.58 -9.66 -4.79
N GLN A 107 -20.70 -9.61 -5.50
CA GLN A 107 -21.76 -10.62 -5.41
C GLN A 107 -21.37 -11.93 -6.10
N TRP A 108 -20.68 -11.87 -7.24
CA TRP A 108 -20.13 -13.04 -7.92
C TRP A 108 -18.97 -13.68 -7.15
N ALA A 109 -18.15 -12.90 -6.47
CA ALA A 109 -17.10 -13.43 -5.60
C ALA A 109 -17.65 -14.33 -4.48
N ARG A 110 -18.87 -14.06 -3.97
CA ARG A 110 -19.54 -14.94 -3.00
C ARG A 110 -19.93 -16.30 -3.59
N ILE A 111 -20.27 -16.35 -4.87
CA ILE A 111 -20.58 -17.61 -5.58
C ILE A 111 -19.32 -18.48 -5.67
N LEU A 112 -18.13 -17.89 -5.70
CA LEU A 112 -16.85 -18.61 -5.73
C LEU A 112 -16.38 -19.09 -4.35
N ASP A 113 -17.07 -18.73 -3.26
CA ASP A 113 -16.77 -19.24 -1.92
C ASP A 113 -17.25 -20.70 -1.81
N GLN A 114 -16.31 -21.63 -1.79
CA GLN A 114 -16.58 -23.07 -1.66
C GLN A 114 -17.40 -23.42 -0.42
N LYS A 115 -17.37 -22.59 0.63
CA LYS A 115 -18.21 -22.80 1.83
C LYS A 115 -19.69 -22.55 1.58
N GLN A 116 -20.02 -21.80 0.52
CA GLN A 116 -21.39 -21.57 0.07
C GLN A 116 -21.84 -22.55 -1.00
N TRP A 117 -20.94 -23.42 -1.47
CA TRP A 117 -21.29 -24.43 -2.45
C TRP A 117 -22.14 -25.50 -1.76
N SER A 118 -23.25 -25.86 -2.38
CA SER A 118 -24.08 -26.94 -1.86
C SER A 118 -23.26 -28.24 -1.77
N GLU A 119 -23.44 -29.01 -0.69
CA GLU A 119 -22.71 -30.27 -0.46
C GLU A 119 -22.97 -31.35 -1.55
N ASN A 120 -23.90 -31.09 -2.48
CA ASN A 120 -24.33 -32.03 -3.52
C ASN A 120 -23.61 -31.90 -4.88
N VAL A 121 -22.63 -31.01 -5.04
CA VAL A 121 -21.97 -30.80 -6.35
C VAL A 121 -21.24 -32.06 -6.85
N SER A 122 -20.86 -32.98 -5.96
CA SER A 122 -20.21 -34.25 -6.35
C SER A 122 -21.11 -35.24 -7.10
N ASN A 123 -22.44 -35.06 -7.12
CA ASN A 123 -23.37 -36.04 -7.69
C ASN A 123 -23.91 -35.69 -9.09
N GLN A 124 -23.55 -34.54 -9.69
CA GLN A 124 -24.15 -34.11 -10.96
C GLN A 124 -23.21 -33.53 -12.02
N ILE A 125 -21.89 -33.58 -11.84
CA ILE A 125 -20.96 -33.21 -12.92
C ILE A 125 -20.43 -34.47 -13.59
N THR A 126 -21.23 -35.05 -14.48
CA THR A 126 -20.70 -35.91 -15.55
C THR A 126 -20.38 -35.02 -16.74
N PHE A 127 -19.09 -34.82 -17.01
CA PHE A 127 -18.67 -34.34 -18.33
C PHE A 127 -18.97 -35.48 -19.33
N GLY A 128 -20.01 -35.27 -20.15
CA GLY A 128 -20.27 -36.07 -21.35
C GLY A 128 -19.57 -35.49 -22.56
#